data_AF-A0A7S1SA75-F1
#
_entry.id   AF-A0A7S1SA75-F1
#
_cell.length_a   1.000
_cell.length_b   1.000
_cell.length_c   1.000
_cell.angle_alpha   90.00
_cell.angle_beta   90.00
_cell.angle_gamma   90.00
#
_symmetry.space_group_name_H-M   'P 1'
#
loop_
_entity.id
_entity.type
_entity.pdbx_description
1 polymer ?
#
loop_
_entity_poly.entity_id
_entity_poly.type
_entity_poly.pdbx_seq_one_letter_code
_entity_poly.pdbx_strand_id
1 'polypeptide(L)'
;RQYKGVWINSNMTDHETFAGSRCQKDFEVVEVSSDDGSNVRKIGMVAVLSNDPFLYKPGAFGGATIEDPWKTLAKYKELLERHHHCDLVVPLCHLYEPQDEKTAREFDFPVVLSGHDHHR
;
A
#
# COMPACT_ATOMS: atom_id res chain seq x y z
N ARG A 1 -16.28 -16.85 3.33
CA ARG A 1 -15.20 -15.83 3.42
C ARG A 1 -14.65 -15.87 4.83
N GLN A 2 -13.38 -16.23 5.01
CA GLN A 2 -12.76 -16.28 6.34
C GLN A 2 -12.15 -14.92 6.72
N TYR A 3 -11.54 -14.20 5.78
CA TYR A 3 -11.08 -12.82 5.99
C TYR A 3 -12.21 -11.80 5.73
N LYS A 4 -12.35 -10.84 6.64
CA LYS A 4 -13.40 -9.78 6.60
C LYS A 4 -12.85 -8.40 6.24
N GLY A 5 -11.53 -8.21 6.23
CA GLY A 5 -10.90 -6.94 5.90
C GLY A 5 -10.78 -6.71 4.40
N VAL A 6 -10.11 -5.61 4.04
CA VAL A 6 -9.70 -5.29 2.68
C VAL A 6 -8.27 -5.80 2.48
N TRP A 7 -8.01 -6.51 1.39
CA TRP A 7 -6.65 -6.82 0.97
C TRP A 7 -6.18 -5.68 0.05
N ILE A 8 -5.07 -5.03 0.35
CA ILE A 8 -4.56 -3.92 -0.47
C ILE A 8 -3.29 -4.41 -1.18
N ASN A 9 -3.21 -4.17 -2.49
CA ASN A 9 -2.00 -4.38 -3.28
C ASN A 9 -1.95 -3.35 -4.40
N SER A 10 -1.05 -2.37 -4.25
CA SER A 10 -0.98 -1.18 -5.10
C SER A 10 0.01 -1.33 -6.26
N ASN A 11 1.02 -2.21 -6.14
CA ASN A 11 2.07 -2.38 -7.15
C ASN A 11 2.04 -3.75 -7.85
N MET A 12 0.98 -4.55 -7.70
CA MET A 12 0.79 -5.76 -8.49
C MET A 12 -0.69 -5.91 -8.87
N THR A 13 -1.11 -5.12 -9.86
CA THR A 13 -2.53 -4.90 -10.20
C THR A 13 -2.93 -5.43 -11.58
N ASP A 14 -2.00 -5.99 -12.35
CA ASP A 14 -2.20 -6.38 -13.75
C ASP A 14 -2.69 -7.83 -13.93
N HIS A 15 -2.72 -8.63 -12.86
CA HIS A 15 -3.30 -9.98 -12.91
C HIS A 15 -4.79 -9.92 -13.25
N GLU A 16 -5.29 -10.86 -14.05
CA GLU A 16 -6.69 -10.91 -14.48
C GLU A 16 -7.68 -10.97 -13.30
N THR A 17 -7.28 -11.57 -12.19
CA THR A 17 -8.12 -11.69 -10.98
C THR A 17 -8.14 -10.42 -10.14
N PHE A 18 -7.35 -9.40 -10.50
CA PHE A 18 -7.42 -8.09 -9.86
C PHE A 18 -8.65 -7.32 -10.35
N ALA A 19 -8.88 -7.35 -11.67
CA ALA A 19 -10.06 -6.74 -12.28
C ALA A 19 -11.36 -7.38 -11.76
N GLY A 20 -12.26 -6.56 -11.23
CA GLY A 20 -13.52 -7.02 -10.65
C GLY A 20 -13.37 -7.81 -9.35
N SER A 21 -12.18 -7.84 -8.75
CA SER A 21 -11.99 -8.49 -7.46
C SER A 21 -12.84 -7.84 -6.39
N ARG A 22 -13.50 -8.68 -5.59
CA ARG A 22 -14.23 -8.24 -4.40
C ARG A 22 -13.41 -8.38 -3.12
N CYS A 23 -12.19 -8.89 -3.21
CA CYS A 23 -11.34 -9.17 -2.04
C CYS A 23 -10.05 -8.38 -2.02
N GLN A 24 -9.59 -7.85 -3.16
CA GLN A 24 -8.43 -6.96 -3.22
C GLN A 24 -8.76 -5.61 -3.86
N LYS A 25 -8.07 -4.57 -3.41
CA LYS A 25 -8.11 -3.21 -3.95
C LYS A 25 -6.69 -2.70 -4.13
N ASP A 26 -6.53 -1.67 -4.95
CA ASP A 26 -5.26 -1.00 -5.18
C ASP A 26 -4.93 0.05 -4.12
N PHE A 27 -5.93 0.60 -3.44
CA PHE A 27 -5.79 1.42 -2.24
C PHE A 27 -7.06 1.33 -1.40
N GLU A 28 -7.04 1.92 -0.20
CA GLU A 28 -8.26 2.14 0.59
C GLU A 28 -8.23 3.53 1.22
N VAL A 29 -9.41 4.14 1.38
CA VAL A 29 -9.60 5.35 2.16
C VAL A 29 -10.49 5.03 3.35
N VAL A 30 -10.01 5.31 4.55
CA VAL A 30 -10.75 5.12 5.79
C VAL A 30 -11.05 6.49 6.39
N GLU A 31 -12.30 6.70 6.80
CA GLU A 31 -12.70 7.86 7.57
C GLU A 31 -12.67 7.52 9.07
N VAL A 32 -12.03 8.37 9.85
CA VAL A 32 -11.89 8.22 11.30
C VAL A 32 -12.45 9.46 11.96
N SER A 33 -13.31 9.25 12.96
CA SER A 33 -13.91 10.32 13.74
C SER A 33 -13.42 10.27 15.18
N SER A 34 -13.25 11.42 15.82
CA SER A 34 -13.08 11.50 17.27
C SER A 34 -14.35 10.99 17.97
N ASP A 35 -14.22 10.51 19.21
CA ASP A 35 -15.34 9.96 19.98
C ASP A 35 -16.51 10.94 20.14
N ASP A 36 -16.20 12.24 20.22
CA ASP A 36 -17.17 13.33 20.33
C ASP A 36 -17.67 13.87 18.97
N GLY A 37 -17.16 13.32 17.86
CA GLY A 37 -17.50 13.75 16.49
C GLY A 37 -16.99 15.13 16.09
N SER A 38 -16.21 15.81 16.93
CA SER A 38 -15.68 17.15 16.65
C SER A 38 -14.65 17.16 15.51
N ASN A 39 -14.02 16.02 15.24
CA ASN A 39 -13.02 15.86 14.20
C ASN A 39 -13.32 14.62 13.36
N VAL A 40 -13.29 14.79 12.05
CA VAL A 40 -13.35 13.70 11.06
C VAL A 40 -12.15 13.84 10.15
N ARG A 41 -11.43 12.75 9.88
CA ARG A 41 -10.25 12.73 9.02
C ARG A 41 -10.29 11.54 8.07
N LYS A 42 -9.77 11.72 6.86
CA LYS A 42 -9.59 10.70 5.85
C LYS A 42 -8.15 10.24 5.79
N ILE A 43 -7.95 8.94 5.94
CA ILE A 43 -6.65 8.28 5.86
C ILE A 43 -6.61 7.46 4.57
N GLY A 44 -5.70 7.82 3.67
CA GLY A 44 -5.39 7.01 2.50
C GLY A 44 -4.38 5.92 2.86
N MET A 45 -4.60 4.70 2.39
CA MET A 45 -3.70 3.57 2.57
C MET A 45 -3.26 3.01 1.21
N VAL A 46 -1.95 2.91 1.02
CA VAL A 46 -1.29 2.35 -0.17
C VAL A 46 -0.42 1.20 0.30
N ALA A 47 -0.49 0.03 -0.35
CA ALA A 47 0.25 -1.15 0.07
C ALA A 47 1.17 -1.65 -1.04
N VAL A 48 2.48 -1.71 -0.76
CA VAL A 48 3.49 -2.11 -1.73
C VAL A 48 4.28 -3.32 -1.24
N LEU A 49 4.62 -4.20 -2.17
CA LEU A 49 5.56 -5.31 -1.94
C LEU A 49 6.86 -5.07 -2.69
N SER A 50 7.94 -5.70 -2.24
CA SER A 50 9.25 -5.60 -2.92
C SER A 50 9.15 -6.13 -4.35
N ASN A 51 9.79 -5.46 -5.29
CA ASN A 51 9.90 -5.92 -6.68
C ASN A 51 11.24 -6.63 -6.96
N ASP A 52 11.97 -7.06 -5.92
CA ASP A 52 13.21 -7.81 -6.07
C ASP A 52 12.94 -9.16 -6.80
N PRO A 53 13.50 -9.38 -8.00
CA PRO A 53 13.24 -10.59 -8.77
C PRO A 53 13.81 -11.86 -8.12
N PHE A 54 14.77 -11.75 -7.19
CA PHE A 54 15.37 -12.89 -6.51
C PHE A 54 14.60 -13.31 -5.25
N LEU A 55 13.67 -12.48 -4.78
CA LEU A 55 12.86 -12.78 -3.60
C LEU A 55 11.81 -13.88 -3.87
N TYR A 56 11.29 -13.95 -5.09
CA TYR A 56 10.15 -14.80 -5.42
C TYR A 56 10.51 -15.97 -6.32
N LYS A 57 9.80 -17.09 -6.15
CA LYS A 57 9.92 -18.21 -7.07
C LYS A 57 9.42 -17.80 -8.46
N PRO A 58 10.05 -18.29 -9.55
CA PRO A 58 9.52 -18.08 -10.89
C PRO A 58 8.05 -18.49 -10.99
N GLY A 59 7.20 -17.59 -11.51
CA GLY A 59 5.76 -17.83 -11.69
C GLY A 59 4.89 -17.70 -10.45
N ALA A 60 5.44 -17.27 -9.29
CA ALA A 60 4.69 -17.17 -8.03
C ALA A 60 3.42 -16.29 -8.10
N PHE A 61 3.38 -15.34 -9.04
CA PHE A 61 2.28 -14.38 -9.20
C PHE A 61 1.42 -14.61 -10.45
N GLY A 62 1.48 -15.79 -11.07
CA GLY A 62 0.59 -16.13 -12.18
C GLY A 62 0.74 -15.22 -13.42
N GLY A 63 1.93 -14.64 -13.61
CA GLY A 63 2.21 -13.71 -14.72
C GLY A 63 1.95 -12.24 -14.39
N ALA A 64 1.53 -11.91 -13.16
CA ALA A 64 1.42 -10.53 -12.70
C ALA A 64 2.81 -9.86 -12.58
N THR A 65 2.85 -8.56 -12.84
CA THR A 65 4.04 -7.72 -12.70
C THR A 65 4.02 -7.03 -11.35
N ILE A 66 5.15 -7.05 -10.65
CA ILE A 66 5.38 -6.20 -9.48
C ILE A 66 6.07 -4.93 -9.95
N GLU A 67 5.30 -3.86 -10.03
CA GLU A 67 5.76 -2.52 -10.39
C GLU A 67 6.71 -1.95 -9.33
N ASP A 68 7.50 -0.95 -9.72
CA ASP A 68 8.41 -0.25 -8.80
C ASP A 68 7.63 0.32 -7.60
N PRO A 69 8.00 -0.04 -6.36
CA PRO A 69 7.25 0.35 -5.18
C PRO A 69 7.27 1.86 -4.97
N TRP A 70 8.37 2.56 -5.25
CA TRP A 70 8.47 4.01 -5.03
C TRP A 70 7.73 4.82 -6.10
N LYS A 71 7.76 4.38 -7.36
CA LYS A 71 6.89 4.98 -8.40
C LYS A 71 5.41 4.79 -8.06
N THR A 72 5.07 3.63 -7.51
CA THR A 72 3.70 3.34 -7.06
C THR A 72 3.32 4.22 -5.87
N LEU A 73 4.17 4.33 -4.86
CA LEU A 73 3.95 5.20 -3.70
C LEU A 73 3.77 6.66 -4.11
N ALA A 74 4.59 7.18 -5.03
CA ALA A 74 4.45 8.55 -5.55
C ALA A 74 3.10 8.76 -6.25
N LYS A 75 2.73 7.85 -7.16
CA LYS A 75 1.44 7.89 -7.86
C LYS A 75 0.27 7.89 -6.88
N TYR A 76 0.24 6.97 -5.92
CA TYR A 76 -0.89 6.82 -5.01
C TYR A 76 -0.92 7.90 -3.93
N LYS A 77 0.22 8.39 -3.45
CA LYS A 77 0.26 9.54 -2.54
C LYS A 77 -0.41 10.76 -3.19
N GLU A 78 -0.01 11.10 -4.42
CA GLU A 78 -0.62 12.19 -5.17
C GLU A 78 -2.13 11.95 -5.37
N LEU A 79 -2.52 10.74 -5.81
CA LEU A 79 -3.92 10.37 -6.01
C LEU A 79 -4.75 10.57 -4.74
N LEU A 80 -4.28 10.04 -3.61
CA LEU A 80 -5.00 10.02 -2.35
C LEU A 80 -5.13 11.42 -1.73
N GLU A 81 -4.06 12.23 -1.80
CA GLU A 81 -4.06 13.60 -1.28
C GLU A 81 -4.88 14.53 -2.16
N ARG A 82 -4.69 14.50 -3.49
CA ARG A 82 -5.31 15.48 -4.40
C ARG A 82 -6.73 15.12 -4.83
N HIS A 83 -7.00 13.84 -5.07
CA HIS A 83 -8.28 13.42 -5.66
C HIS A 83 -9.24 12.79 -4.63
N HIS A 84 -8.71 12.15 -3.59
CA HIS A 84 -9.52 11.62 -2.49
C HIS A 84 -9.58 12.54 -1.27
N HIS A 85 -8.80 13.62 -1.27
CA HIS A 85 -8.71 14.59 -0.18
C HIS A 85 -8.41 13.92 1.17
N CYS A 86 -7.48 12.96 1.16
CA CYS A 86 -7.00 12.35 2.39
C CYS A 86 -6.15 13.37 3.15
N ASP A 87 -6.38 13.49 4.45
CA ASP A 87 -5.59 14.35 5.35
C ASP A 87 -4.18 13.80 5.56
N LEU A 88 -4.02 12.48 5.43
CA LEU A 88 -2.72 11.81 5.43
C LEU A 88 -2.77 10.51 4.62
N VAL A 89 -1.61 10.08 4.16
CA VAL A 89 -1.41 8.80 3.48
C VAL A 89 -0.44 7.93 4.29
N VAL A 90 -0.80 6.67 4.51
CA VAL A 90 0.04 5.67 5.19
C VAL A 90 0.46 4.58 4.20
N PRO A 91 1.77 4.44 3.92
CA PRO A 91 2.28 3.29 3.21
C PRO A 91 2.31 2.05 4.12
N LEU A 92 1.73 0.96 3.61
CA LEU A 92 1.79 -0.38 4.16
C LEU A 92 2.85 -1.16 3.35
N CYS A 93 4.06 -1.22 3.86
CA CYS A 93 5.19 -1.79 3.16
C CYS A 93 5.41 -3.25 3.52
N HIS A 94 5.64 -4.07 2.49
CA HIS A 94 6.29 -5.37 2.62
C HIS A 94 7.62 -5.33 1.86
N LEU A 95 8.50 -4.45 2.34
CA LEU A 95 9.83 -4.14 1.79
C LEU A 95 10.88 -4.50 2.86
N TYR A 96 12.13 -4.72 2.45
CA TYR A 96 13.26 -4.83 3.38
C TYR A 96 13.52 -3.47 4.07
N GLU A 97 14.09 -3.47 5.28
CA GLU A 97 14.37 -2.28 6.09
C GLU A 97 15.13 -1.21 5.30
N PRO A 98 16.22 -1.50 4.56
CA PRO A 98 16.91 -0.48 3.76
C PRO A 98 16.01 0.18 2.69
N GLN A 99 15.02 -0.55 2.18
CA GLN A 99 14.03 -0.03 1.24
C GLN A 99 13.00 0.87 1.95
N ASP A 100 12.59 0.51 3.17
CA ASP A 100 11.72 1.37 3.99
C ASP A 100 12.43 2.63 4.49
N GLU A 101 13.72 2.56 4.82
CA GLU A 101 14.52 3.75 5.07
C GLU A 101 14.58 4.67 3.85
N LYS A 102 14.68 4.09 2.63
CA LYS A 102 14.61 4.87 1.39
C LYS A 102 13.24 5.55 1.27
N THR A 103 12.16 4.84 1.56
CA THR A 103 10.80 5.42 1.61
C THR A 103 10.74 6.59 2.58
N ALA A 104 11.29 6.46 3.80
CA ALA A 104 11.31 7.55 4.78
C ALA A 104 12.19 8.75 4.37
N ARG A 105 13.22 8.54 3.54
CA ARG A 105 14.08 9.62 3.02
C ARG A 105 13.46 10.36 1.84
N GLU A 106 12.75 9.65 0.97
CA GLU A 106 12.22 10.20 -0.29
C GLU A 106 10.80 10.76 -0.17
N PHE A 107 10.06 10.38 0.88
CA PHE A 107 8.66 10.78 1.08
C PHE A 107 8.46 11.38 2.47
N ASP A 108 7.49 12.28 2.58
CA ASP A 108 7.06 12.92 3.83
C ASP A 108 5.83 12.20 4.45
N PHE A 109 5.77 10.87 4.35
CA PHE A 109 4.74 10.10 5.04
C PHE A 109 4.90 10.24 6.56
N PRO A 110 3.82 10.44 7.33
CA PRO A 110 3.91 10.62 8.77
C PRO A 110 4.35 9.35 9.50
N VAL A 111 4.05 8.18 8.93
CA VAL A 111 4.45 6.87 9.44
C VAL A 111 4.56 5.90 8.27
N VAL A 112 5.59 5.05 8.28
CA VAL A 112 5.73 3.90 7.37
C VAL A 112 5.45 2.63 8.16
N LEU A 113 4.44 1.86 7.75
CA LEU A 113 4.15 0.56 8.35
C LEU A 113 4.95 -0.51 7.61
N SER A 114 6.17 -0.75 8.10
CA SER A 114 7.14 -1.72 7.56
C SER A 114 6.72 -3.19 7.74
N GLY A 115 7.39 -4.10 7.02
CA GLY A 115 7.12 -5.54 7.01
C GLY A 115 8.34 -6.34 6.56
N HIS A 116 8.13 -7.55 6.06
CA HIS A 116 9.13 -8.44 5.45
C HIS A 116 10.25 -8.99 6.38
N ASP A 117 11.04 -8.15 7.05
CA ASP A 117 12.32 -8.60 7.63
C ASP A 117 12.22 -9.43 8.91
N HIS A 118 11.08 -9.36 9.61
CA HIS A 118 10.84 -10.07 10.87
C HIS A 118 11.96 -9.80 11.91
N HIS A 119 12.43 -8.54 11.99
CA HIS A 119 13.44 -8.14 12.96
C HIS A 119 13.04 -8.52 14.39
N ARG A 120 14.04 -8.98 15.15
CA ARG A 120 13.92 -9.37 16.56
C ARG A 120 14.45 -8.26 17.46
#